data_AF-A0A939IBU6-F1
#
_entry.id   AF-A0A939IBU6-F1
#
_cell.length_a   1.000
_cell.length_b   1.000
_cell.length_c   1.000
_cell.angle_alpha   90.00
_cell.angle_beta   90.00
_cell.angle_gamma   90.00
#
_symmetry.space_group_name_H-M   'P 1'
#
loop_
_entity.id
_entity.type
_entity.pdbx_description
1 polymer ?
#
loop_
_entity_poly.entity_id
_entity_poly.type
_entity_poly.pdbx_seq_one_letter_code
_entity_poly.pdbx_strand_id
1 'polypeptide(L)'
;MDPTITPAELAAAADPDTFGRYLAGIKPHGHMDHHPGRSSSVRTAEYEGHRIRIVTTYDITVDDRPLPAELDVDDDGMLTCHGLPTYQFLSAMDTVKALIRHFPDHFGMGD
;
A
#
# COMPACT_ATOMS: atom_id res chain seq x y z
N MET A 1 -14.66 13.94 -10.41
CA MET A 1 -16.09 13.64 -10.18
C MET A 1 -16.34 13.91 -8.73
N ASP A 2 -17.30 14.78 -8.41
CA ASP A 2 -17.72 15.05 -7.04
C ASP A 2 -18.86 14.07 -6.71
N PRO A 3 -18.67 13.06 -5.83
CA PRO A 3 -19.74 12.16 -5.50
C PRO A 3 -20.53 12.81 -4.36
N THR A 4 -21.44 13.71 -4.69
CA THR A 4 -22.42 14.15 -3.70
C THR A 4 -23.34 12.98 -3.38
N ILE A 5 -22.98 12.21 -2.35
CA ILE A 5 -23.84 11.21 -1.73
C ILE A 5 -25.06 11.93 -1.17
N THR A 6 -26.23 11.52 -1.63
CA THR A 6 -27.50 12.01 -1.11
C THR A 6 -27.79 11.42 0.28
N PRO A 7 -28.62 12.08 1.11
CA PRO A 7 -29.03 11.52 2.39
C PRO A 7 -29.67 10.13 2.30
N ALA A 8 -30.39 9.84 1.21
CA ALA A 8 -31.01 8.55 0.99
C ALA A 8 -29.98 7.45 0.67
N GLU A 9 -28.96 7.77 -0.13
CA GLU A 9 -27.84 6.86 -0.41
C GLU A 9 -27.03 6.57 0.84
N LEU A 10 -26.80 7.58 1.68
CA LEU A 10 -26.13 7.40 2.97
C LEU A 10 -26.94 6.50 3.92
N ALA A 11 -28.25 6.71 4.01
CA ALA A 11 -29.12 5.88 4.84
C ALA A 11 -29.16 4.42 4.36
N ALA A 12 -29.19 4.19 3.04
CA ALA A 12 -29.13 2.86 2.46
C ALA A 12 -27.77 2.18 2.70
N ALA A 13 -26.66 2.92 2.62
CA ALA A 13 -25.33 2.38 2.93
C ALA A 13 -25.13 2.07 4.43
N ALA A 14 -25.81 2.81 5.31
CA ALA A 14 -25.76 2.63 6.76
C ALA A 14 -26.71 1.54 7.29
N ASP A 15 -27.56 0.97 6.44
CA ASP A 15 -28.39 -0.19 6.77
C ASP A 15 -27.50 -1.36 7.28
N PRO A 16 -27.81 -1.96 8.45
CA PRO A 16 -26.94 -2.96 9.07
C PRO A 16 -26.61 -4.16 8.20
N ASP A 17 -27.57 -4.65 7.40
CA ASP A 17 -27.34 -5.80 6.53
C ASP A 17 -26.47 -5.42 5.33
N THR A 18 -26.69 -4.22 4.78
CA THR A 18 -25.90 -3.68 3.68
C THR A 18 -24.45 -3.43 4.11
N PHE A 19 -24.26 -2.80 5.26
CA PHE A 19 -22.94 -2.59 5.84
C PHE A 19 -22.26 -3.90 6.22
N GLY A 20 -22.99 -4.85 6.82
CA GLY A 20 -22.47 -6.17 7.18
C GLY A 20 -21.98 -6.96 5.96
N ARG A 21 -22.72 -6.94 4.86
CA ARG A 21 -22.29 -7.55 3.58
C ARG A 21 -21.05 -6.86 2.99
N TYR A 22 -21.00 -5.54 3.07
CA TYR A 22 -19.84 -4.77 2.64
C TYR A 22 -18.59 -5.19 3.43
N LEU A 23 -18.66 -5.18 4.77
CA LEU A 23 -17.56 -5.59 5.64
C LEU A 23 -17.11 -7.03 5.40
N ALA A 24 -18.06 -7.95 5.19
CA ALA A 24 -17.74 -9.34 4.87
C ALA A 24 -17.01 -9.51 3.53
N GLY A 25 -17.14 -8.54 2.62
CA GLY A 25 -16.43 -8.48 1.35
C GLY A 25 -15.06 -7.80 1.42
N ILE A 26 -14.76 -7.06 2.49
CA ILE A 26 -13.44 -6.46 2.70
C ILE A 26 -12.48 -7.59 3.09
N LYS A 27 -11.55 -7.93 2.20
CA LYS A 27 -10.42 -8.76 2.58
C LYS A 27 -9.50 -7.90 3.46
N PRO A 28 -9.15 -8.35 4.68
CA PRO A 28 -8.13 -7.65 5.44
C PRO A 28 -6.85 -7.60 4.60
N HIS A 29 -6.25 -6.42 4.49
CA HIS A 29 -4.88 -6.31 4.00
C HIS A 29 -4.01 -7.26 4.84
N GLY A 30 -3.24 -8.11 4.17
CA GLY A 30 -2.48 -9.16 4.84
C GLY A 30 -1.60 -8.60 5.97
N HIS A 31 -1.51 -9.32 7.08
CA HIS A 31 -0.58 -9.00 8.15
C HIS A 31 0.85 -8.93 7.61
N MET A 32 1.54 -7.83 7.90
CA MET A 32 2.95 -7.64 7.55
C MET A 32 3.87 -8.47 8.45
N ASP A 33 4.76 -9.22 7.82
CA ASP A 33 5.98 -9.72 8.47
C ASP A 33 6.99 -8.57 8.54
N HIS A 34 7.20 -8.04 9.76
CA HIS A 34 8.20 -7.01 10.02
C HIS A 34 9.59 -7.64 10.08
N HIS A 35 10.24 -7.79 8.92
CA HIS A 35 11.67 -8.13 8.88
C HIS A 35 12.52 -6.86 8.73
N PRO A 36 13.46 -6.61 9.65
CA PRO A 36 14.36 -5.47 9.53
C PRO A 36 15.18 -5.59 8.24
N GLY A 37 15.12 -4.55 7.40
CA GLY A 37 15.96 -4.39 6.21
C GLY A 37 15.37 -4.90 4.89
N ARG A 38 14.15 -5.46 4.87
CA ARG A 38 13.54 -5.96 3.62
C ARG A 38 12.04 -5.73 3.65
N SER A 39 11.55 -4.74 2.89
CA SER A 39 10.11 -4.58 2.68
C SER A 39 9.61 -5.66 1.73
N SER A 40 8.75 -6.54 2.23
CA SER A 40 8.08 -7.53 1.38
C SER A 40 6.57 -7.35 1.41
N SER A 41 5.98 -7.31 0.22
CA SER A 41 4.53 -7.37 0.03
C SER A 41 4.14 -8.77 -0.42
N VAL A 42 3.09 -9.32 0.17
CA VAL A 42 2.54 -10.64 -0.19
C VAL A 42 1.10 -10.46 -0.62
N ARG A 43 0.82 -10.77 -1.89
CA ARG A 43 -0.53 -10.78 -2.46
C ARG A 43 -0.96 -12.21 -2.77
N THR A 44 -2.21 -12.53 -2.49
CA THR A 44 -2.76 -13.87 -2.75
C THR A 44 -4.12 -13.78 -3.41
N ALA A 45 -4.35 -14.59 -4.43
CA ALA A 45 -5.63 -14.71 -5.11
C ALA A 45 -5.94 -16.18 -5.41
N GLU A 46 -7.21 -16.48 -5.66
CA GLU A 46 -7.66 -17.76 -6.21
C GLU A 46 -8.31 -17.45 -7.56
N TYR A 47 -7.89 -18.13 -8.62
CA TYR A 47 -8.43 -17.95 -9.96
C TYR A 47 -8.55 -19.30 -10.68
N GLU A 48 -9.76 -19.65 -11.11
CA GLU A 48 -10.05 -20.92 -11.81
C GLU A 48 -9.52 -22.18 -11.08
N GLY A 49 -9.59 -22.19 -9.74
CA GLY A 49 -9.11 -23.31 -8.92
C GLY A 49 -7.60 -23.29 -8.65
N HIS A 50 -6.89 -22.23 -9.06
CA HIS A 50 -5.47 -22.05 -8.81
C HIS A 50 -5.21 -20.98 -7.74
N ARG A 51 -4.43 -21.36 -6.73
CA ARG A 51 -3.90 -20.42 -5.73
C ARG A 51 -2.70 -19.67 -6.27
N ILE A 52 -2.85 -18.37 -6.41
CA ILE A 52 -1.83 -17.41 -6.81
C ILE A 52 -1.23 -16.81 -5.54
N ARG A 53 0.10 -16.80 -5.45
CA ARG A 53 0.86 -16.09 -4.41
C ARG A 53 1.98 -15.29 -5.06
N ILE A 54 1.94 -13.98 -4.89
CA ILE A 54 2.96 -13.05 -5.37
C ILE A 54 3.67 -12.50 -4.14
N VAL A 55 5.00 -12.62 -4.12
CA VAL A 55 5.85 -11.98 -3.12
C VAL A 55 6.74 -10.99 -3.84
N THR A 56 6.59 -9.73 -3.48
CA THR A 56 7.46 -8.65 -3.98
C THR A 56 8.43 -8.29 -2.88
N THR A 57 9.72 -8.24 -3.21
CA THR A 57 10.76 -7.68 -2.34
C THR A 57 11.38 -6.49 -3.06
N TYR A 58 11.60 -5.41 -2.32
CA TYR A 58 12.48 -4.33 -2.76
C TYR A 58 13.79 -4.36 -1.96
N ASP A 59 14.89 -4.28 -2.69
CA ASP A 59 16.22 -3.96 -2.15
C ASP A 59 16.57 -2.60 -2.73
N ILE A 60 16.59 -1.57 -1.87
CA ILE A 60 16.69 -0.18 -2.28
C ILE A 60 17.92 0.43 -1.62
N THR A 61 18.78 0.99 -2.45
CA THR A 61 19.89 1.83 -2.00
C THR A 61 19.73 3.25 -2.54
N VAL A 62 20.09 4.23 -1.71
CA VAL A 62 20.22 5.64 -2.10
C VAL A 62 21.60 6.10 -1.64
N ASP A 63 22.43 6.54 -2.58
CA ASP A 63 23.84 6.89 -2.34
C ASP A 63 24.60 5.77 -1.61
N ASP A 64 24.48 4.54 -2.13
CA ASP A 64 25.06 3.30 -1.59
C ASP A 64 24.64 2.92 -0.16
N ARG A 65 23.70 3.67 0.44
CA ARG A 65 23.12 3.35 1.75
C ARG A 65 21.79 2.61 1.57
N PRO A 66 21.57 1.49 2.29
CA PRO A 66 20.27 0.83 2.30
C PRO A 66 19.17 1.79 2.79
N LEU A 67 18.08 1.85 2.04
CA LEU A 67 16.87 2.57 2.42
C LEU A 67 15.84 1.55 2.92
N PRO A 68 15.54 1.48 4.23
CA PRO A 68 14.48 0.63 4.76
C PRO A 68 13.10 1.26 4.51
N ALA A 69 12.75 1.49 3.24
CA ALA A 69 11.43 1.96 2.87
C ALA A 69 10.45 0.79 2.85
N GLU A 70 9.48 0.80 3.75
CA GLU A 70 8.39 -0.17 3.74
C GLU A 70 7.44 0.13 2.59
N LEU A 71 7.69 -0.52 1.46
CA LEU A 71 6.84 -0.47 0.27
C LEU A 71 5.89 -1.66 0.25
N ASP A 72 4.60 -1.36 0.08
CA ASP A 72 3.57 -2.35 -0.18
C ASP A 72 3.02 -2.17 -1.60
N VAL A 73 2.66 -3.27 -2.26
CA VAL A 73 2.04 -3.26 -3.58
C VAL A 73 0.63 -3.82 -3.42
N ASP A 74 -0.38 -3.08 -3.83
CA ASP A 74 -1.77 -3.52 -3.78
C ASP A 74 -2.14 -4.45 -4.95
N ASP A 75 -3.38 -4.96 -4.94
CA ASP A 75 -3.88 -5.88 -5.96
C ASP A 75 -3.99 -5.22 -7.35
N ASP A 76 -4.17 -3.89 -7.41
CA ASP A 76 -4.19 -3.11 -8.65
C ASP A 76 -2.78 -2.75 -9.15
N GLY A 77 -1.74 -3.09 -8.37
CA GLY A 77 -0.34 -2.88 -8.70
C GLY A 77 0.23 -1.52 -8.29
N MET A 78 -0.54 -0.71 -7.56
CA MET A 78 -0.06 0.55 -7.00
C MET A 78 0.80 0.29 -5.76
N LEU A 79 1.77 1.17 -5.55
CA LEU A 79 2.63 1.18 -4.39
C LEU A 79 2.16 2.19 -3.35
N THR A 80 2.19 1.76 -2.10
CA THR A 80 2.07 2.63 -0.92
C THR A 80 3.33 2.55 -0.09
N CYS A 81 3.60 3.60 0.67
CA CYS A 81 4.72 3.64 1.61
C CYS A 81 4.27 4.20 2.95
N HIS A 82 4.68 3.56 4.06
CA HIS A 82 4.36 4.04 5.40
C HIS A 82 4.85 5.48 5.68
N GLY A 83 5.98 5.88 5.08
CA GLY A 83 6.49 7.25 5.18
C GLY A 83 5.66 8.28 4.41
N LEU A 84 4.81 7.85 3.47
CA LEU A 84 3.97 8.69 2.62
C LEU A 84 2.54 8.12 2.55
N PRO A 85 1.79 8.07 3.67
CA PRO A 85 0.55 7.28 3.78
C PRO A 85 -0.61 7.82 2.94
N THR A 86 -0.55 9.08 2.49
CA THR A 86 -1.58 9.71 1.65
C THR A 86 -1.24 9.67 0.16
N TYR A 87 -0.18 8.97 -0.24
CA TYR A 87 0.28 8.87 -1.63
C TYR A 87 0.21 7.43 -2.14
N GLN A 88 -0.09 7.30 -3.43
CA GLN A 88 0.01 6.06 -4.20
C GLN A 88 0.87 6.29 -5.43
N PHE A 89 1.69 5.30 -5.80
CA PHE A 89 2.66 5.41 -6.88
C PHE A 89 2.57 4.20 -7.82
N LEU A 90 2.80 4.40 -9.10
CA LEU A 90 2.93 3.30 -10.07
C LEU A 90 4.33 2.66 -10.07
N SER A 91 5.29 3.26 -9.37
CA SER A 91 6.70 2.93 -9.47
C SER A 91 7.41 3.11 -8.15
N ALA A 92 8.15 2.08 -7.72
CA ALA A 92 9.03 2.18 -6.55
C ALA A 92 10.07 3.31 -6.68
N MET A 93 10.54 3.58 -7.91
CA MET A 93 11.47 4.68 -8.17
C MET A 93 10.82 6.05 -7.88
N ASP A 94 9.55 6.22 -8.24
CA ASP A 94 8.84 7.48 -7.98
C ASP A 94 8.47 7.62 -6.51
N THR A 95 8.19 6.51 -5.82
CA THR A 95 8.07 6.50 -4.35
C THR A 95 9.37 6.96 -3.69
N VAL A 96 10.53 6.45 -4.12
CA VAL A 96 11.84 6.84 -3.56
C VAL A 96 12.15 8.31 -3.83
N LYS A 97 11.90 8.80 -5.04
CA LYS A 97 12.05 10.25 -5.34
C LYS A 97 11.15 11.10 -4.45
N ALA A 98 9.92 10.66 -4.20
CA ALA A 98 9.01 11.35 -3.30
C ALA A 98 9.54 11.34 -1.86
N LEU A 99 10.06 10.22 -1.37
CA LEU A 99 10.69 10.15 -0.05
C LEU A 99 11.86 11.14 0.08
N ILE A 100 12.76 11.17 -0.90
CA ILE A 100 13.89 12.14 -0.93
C ILE A 100 13.36 13.57 -0.92
N ARG A 101 12.33 13.85 -1.72
CA ARG A 101 11.74 15.19 -1.83
C ARG A 101 11.08 15.65 -0.52
N HIS A 102 10.37 14.76 0.17
CA HIS A 102 9.60 15.09 1.37
C HIS A 102 10.43 15.03 2.65
N PHE A 103 11.50 14.24 2.67
CA PHE A 103 12.34 13.99 3.84
C PHE A 103 13.83 14.21 3.54
N PRO A 104 14.25 15.32 2.90
CA PRO A 104 15.61 15.48 2.39
C PRO A 104 16.68 15.32 3.47
N ASP A 105 16.41 15.75 4.71
CA ASP A 105 17.33 15.66 5.85
C ASP A 105 17.66 14.20 6.23
N HIS A 106 16.74 13.25 5.98
CA HIS A 106 16.98 11.83 6.20
C HIS A 106 17.90 11.20 5.14
N PHE A 107 18.11 11.91 4.04
CA PHE A 107 19.01 11.52 2.95
C PHE A 107 20.29 12.35 2.93
N GLY A 108 20.44 13.34 3.83
CA GLY A 108 21.65 14.14 3.96
C GLY A 108 22.90 13.27 4.15
N MET A 109 24.02 13.74 3.60
CA MET A 109 25.34 13.16 3.90
C MET A 109 25.61 13.37 5.40
N GLY A 110 25.95 12.30 6.10
CA GLY A 110 26.74 12.47 7.32
C GLY A 110 28.07 13.10 6.94
N ASP A 111 28.51 14.10 7.70
CA ASP A 111 29.85 14.68 7.59
C ASP A 111 30.95 13.61 7.57
#